data_AF-A0A7W0UZ21-F1
#
_entry.id   AF-A0A7W0UZ21-F1
#
_cell.length_a   1.000
_cell.length_b   1.000
_cell.length_c   1.000
_cell.angle_alpha   90.00
_cell.angle_beta   90.00
_cell.angle_gamma   90.00
#
_symmetry.space_group_name_H-M   'P 1'
#
loop_
_entity.id
_entity.type
_entity.pdbx_description
1 polymer ?
#
loop_
_entity_poly.entity_id
_entity_poly.type
_entity_poly.pdbx_seq_one_letter_code
_entity_poly.pdbx_strand_id
1 'polypeptide(L)' 'GEFFNSFNRVNFNAPNGAFGTPNFGRITSARAPRTIQFGAKFWF' A
#
# COMPACT_ATOMS: atom_id res chain seq x y z
N GLY A 1 4.20 -17.40 8.46
CA GLY A 1 3.22 -16.30 8.42
C GLY A 1 3.97 -15.00 8.42
N GLU A 2 3.48 -13.98 7.72
CA GLU A 2 4.17 -12.72 7.49
C GLU A 2 3.27 -11.53 7.86
N PHE A 3 3.89 -10.46 8.35
CA PHE A 3 3.23 -9.20 8.68
C PHE A 3 3.85 -8.08 7.84
N PHE A 4 3.07 -7.54 6.92
CA PHE A 4 3.44 -6.36 6.13
C PHE A 4 2.79 -5.13 6.74
N ASN A 5 3.55 -4.04 6.84
CA ASN A 5 3.13 -2.80 7.51
C ASN A 5 2.63 -3.07 8.94
N SER A 6 3.48 -3.69 9.78
CA SER A 6 3.14 -4.15 11.14
C SER A 6 2.55 -3.04 12.03
N PHE A 7 2.99 -1.79 11.84
CA PHE A 7 2.52 -0.62 12.58
C PHE A 7 1.37 0.13 11.91
N ASN A 8 0.82 -0.39 10.80
CA ASN A 8 -0.27 0.22 10.03
C ASN A 8 -0.02 1.70 9.65
N ARG A 9 1.22 2.07 9.33
CA ARG A 9 1.57 3.41 8.86
C ARG A 9 1.09 3.59 7.42
N VAL A 10 0.31 4.63 7.17
CA VAL A 10 -0.08 5.00 5.81
C VAL A 10 1.14 5.56 5.09
N ASN A 11 1.46 4.98 3.92
CA ASN A 11 2.56 5.44 3.07
C ASN A 11 1.96 5.93 1.74
N PHE A 12 1.87 7.25 1.60
CA PHE A 12 1.32 7.93 0.43
C PHE A 12 2.29 7.87 -0.76
N ASN A 13 1.75 7.77 -1.98
CA ASN A 13 2.56 7.89 -3.19
C ASN A 13 2.84 9.37 -3.51
N ALA A 14 3.63 9.59 -4.57
CA ALA A 14 3.87 10.93 -5.07
C ALA A 14 2.57 11.62 -5.54
N PRO A 15 2.47 12.96 -5.45
CA PRO A 15 1.38 13.72 -6.04
C PRO A 15 1.31 13.54 -7.56
N ASN A 16 0.13 13.73 -8.14
CA ASN A 16 -0.04 13.68 -9.59
C ASN A 16 0.71 14.84 -10.27
N GLY A 17 1.65 14.52 -11.17
CA GLY A 17 2.45 15.50 -11.91
C GLY A 17 1.92 15.87 -13.30
N ALA A 18 0.76 15.34 -13.71
CA ALA A 18 0.19 15.60 -15.04
C ALA A 18 -0.55 16.94 -15.05
N PHE A 19 0.05 17.92 -15.71
CA PHE A 19 -0.53 19.25 -15.92
C PHE A 19 -1.83 19.17 -16.73
N GLY A 20 -2.78 20.07 -16.44
CA GLY A 20 -4.09 20.12 -17.10
C GLY A 20 -5.12 19.12 -16.56
N THR A 21 -4.75 18.28 -15.60
CA THR A 21 -5.69 17.40 -14.91
C THR A 21 -6.23 18.07 -13.63
N PRO A 22 -7.51 17.84 -13.25
CA PRO A 22 -8.06 18.34 -11.98
C PRO A 22 -7.32 17.83 -10.73
N ASN A 23 -6.48 16.82 -10.88
CA ASN A 23 -5.75 16.18 -9.82
C ASN A 23 -4.28 16.63 -9.72
N PHE A 24 -3.83 17.55 -10.58
CA PHE A 24 -2.45 18.05 -10.53
C PHE A 24 -2.07 18.53 -9.12
N GLY A 25 -0.92 18.06 -8.62
CA GLY A 25 -0.42 18.35 -7.29
C GLY A 25 -1.13 17.64 -6.13
N ARG A 26 -2.15 16.80 -6.40
CA ARG A 26 -2.87 16.05 -5.38
C ARG A 26 -2.38 14.61 -5.28
N ILE A 27 -2.27 14.10 -4.05
CA ILE A 27 -2.03 12.68 -3.79
C ILE A 27 -3.38 11.97 -3.68
N THR A 28 -3.60 10.96 -4.51
CA THR A 28 -4.85 10.19 -4.55
C THR A 28 -4.66 8.70 -4.33
N SER A 29 -3.43 8.28 -4.01
CA SER A 29 -3.11 6.86 -3.79
C SER A 29 -2.11 6.67 -2.65
N ALA A 30 -2.14 5.46 -2.08
CA ALA A 30 -1.24 5.02 -1.04
C ALA A 30 -0.79 3.57 -1.32
N ARG A 31 0.29 3.15 -0.67
CA ARG A 31 0.77 1.76 -0.68
C ARG A 31 -0.18 0.86 0.11
N ALA A 32 0.05 -0.45 0.00
CA ALA A 32 -0.76 -1.46 0.66
C ALA A 32 -0.89 -1.22 2.18
N PRO A 33 -2.10 -1.38 2.75
CA PRO A 33 -2.31 -1.29 4.19
C PRO A 33 -1.71 -2.50 4.93
N ARG A 34 -1.83 -2.52 6.26
CA ARG A 34 -1.38 -3.68 7.06
C ARG A 34 -2.02 -4.96 6.55
N THR A 35 -1.16 -5.93 6.22
CA THR A 35 -1.55 -7.24 5.72
C THR A 35 -0.89 -8.32 6.56
N ILE A 36 -1.69 -9.28 7.04
CA ILE A 36 -1.23 -10.41 7.84
C ILE A 36 -1.56 -11.68 7.07
N GLN A 37 -0.56 -12.53 6.87
CA GLN A 37 -0.70 -13.74 6.06
C GLN A 37 -0.24 -14.96 6.86
N PHE A 38 -1.05 -16.01 6.85
CA PHE A 38 -0.71 -17.30 7.44
C PHE A 38 -0.62 -18.34 6.33
N GLY A 39 0.39 -19.21 6.43
CA GLY A 39 0.61 -20.28 5.47
C GLY A 39 0.96 -21.55 6.22
N ALA A 40 0.35 -22.66 5.82
CA ALA A 40 0.62 -24.00 6.33
C ALA A 40 0.85 -24.93 5.15
N LYS A 41 1.87 -25.79 5.25
CA LYS A 41 2.21 -26.79 4.22
C LYS A 41 2.18 -28.17 4.89
N PHE A 42 1.37 -29.08 4.36
CA PHE A 42 1.26 -30.45 4.85
C PHE A 42 1.88 -31.42 3.84
N TRP A 43 2.61 -32.41 4.33
CA TRP A 43 3.22 -33.49 3.56
C TRP A 43 3.02 -34.81 4.32
N PHE A 44 2.82 -35.90 3.57
CA PHE A 44 2.69 -37.27 4.06
C PHE A 44 3.69 -38.18 3.34
#